data_AF-A0A4V2VKF3-F1
#
_entry.id   AF-A0A4V2VKF3-F1
#
_cell.length_a   1.000
_cell.length_b   1.000
_cell.length_c   1.000
_cell.angle_alpha   90.00
_cell.angle_beta   90.00
_cell.angle_gamma   90.00
#
_symmetry.space_group_name_H-M   'P 1'
#
loop_
_entity.id
_entity.type
_entity.pdbx_description
1 polymer ?
#
loop_
_entity_poly.entity_id
_entity_poly.type
_entity_poly.pdbx_seq_one_letter_code
_entity_poly.pdbx_strand_id
1 'polypeptide(L)' 'MTAFYRHPLQTMFCRFDRHAPDRDSVHWDGTHYAAICSLCSRTIRRHAHRVWKEFPEGRA' A
#
# COMPACT_ATOMS: atom_id res chain seq x y z
N MET A 1 13.62 17.64 -8.86
CA MET A 1 12.25 17.08 -8.94
C MET A 1 12.32 15.80 -9.73
N THR A 2 12.65 14.67 -9.09
CA THR A 2 12.73 13.37 -9.77
C THR A 2 11.32 12.91 -10.07
N ALA A 3 10.91 13.05 -11.33
CA ALA A 3 9.65 12.53 -11.82
C ALA A 3 9.57 11.03 -11.50
N PHE A 4 8.59 10.66 -10.68
CA PHE A 4 8.19 9.27 -10.45
C PHE A 4 7.75 8.68 -11.78
N TYR A 5 8.68 8.09 -12.52
CA TYR A 5 8.34 7.19 -13.62
C TYR A 5 7.59 6.00 -13.00
N ARG A 6 6.25 6.09 -13.00
CA ARG A 6 5.32 5.00 -12.72
C ARG A 6 5.57 3.93 -13.79
N HIS A 7 6.55 3.07 -13.54
CA HIS A 7 6.85 1.95 -14.42
C HIS A 7 5.67 0.98 -14.40
N PRO A 8 5.06 0.65 -15.56
CA PRO A 8 3.87 -0.20 -15.63
C PRO A 8 4.09 -1.60 -15.05
N LEU A 9 5.34 -2.07 -14.99
CA LEU A 9 5.72 -3.34 -14.38
C LEU A 9 5.61 -3.34 -12.85
N GLN A 10 5.72 -2.18 -12.19
CA GLN A 10 5.58 -2.11 -10.73
C GLN A 10 4.13 -2.28 -10.28
N THR A 11 3.17 -1.86 -11.10
CA THR A 11 1.73 -2.05 -10.84
C THR A 11 1.31 -3.52 -10.91
N MET A 12 2.05 -4.36 -11.65
CA MET A 12 1.79 -5.80 -11.70
C MET A 12 2.09 -6.49 -10.35
N PHE A 13 3.06 -6.00 -9.56
CA PHE A 13 3.33 -6.55 -8.23
C PHE A 13 2.15 -6.34 -7.27
N CYS A 14 1.41 -5.24 -7.42
CA CYS A 14 0.16 -5.03 -6.68
C CYS A 14 -0.89 -6.10 -6.99
N ARG A 15 -0.93 -6.65 -8.23
CA ARG A 15 -1.82 -7.78 -8.57
C ARG A 15 -1.42 -9.09 -7.89
N PHE A 16 -0.17 -9.22 -7.45
CA PHE A 16 0.32 -10.36 -6.67
C PHE A 16 0.30 -10.08 -5.15
N ASP A 17 -0.55 -9.16 -4.69
CA ASP A 17 -0.68 -8.77 -3.27
C ASP A 17 0.62 -8.17 -2.68
N ARG A 18 1.56 -7.74 -3.53
CA ARG A 18 2.81 -7.09 -3.10
C ARG A 18 2.66 -5.58 -3.18
N HIS A 19 2.19 -5.01 -2.08
CA HIS A 19 2.07 -3.57 -1.94
C HIS A 19 3.26 -2.98 -1.17
N ALA A 20 3.76 -1.84 -1.65
CA ALA A 20 4.74 -1.03 -0.94
C ALA A 20 4.01 0.16 -0.29
N PRO A 21 4.10 0.35 1.04
CA PRO A 21 3.53 1.52 1.69
C PRO A 21 4.35 2.75 1.31
N ASP A 22 3.66 3.85 1.05
CA ASP A 22 4.28 5.16 1.12
C ASP A 22 4.53 5.52 2.59
N ARG A 23 5.80 5.69 2.96
CA ARG A 23 6.23 5.83 4.37
C ARG A 23 5.70 7.09 5.02
N ASP A 24 5.51 8.14 4.24
CA ASP A 24 4.96 9.42 4.71
C ASP A 24 3.46 9.33 5.00
N SER A 25 2.75 8.40 4.35
CA SER A 25 1.32 8.14 4.59
C SER A 25 1.00 7.13 5.70
N VAL A 26 2.01 6.50 6.29
CA VAL A 26 1.82 5.45 7.31
C VAL A 26 1.26 6.05 8.59
N HIS A 27 0.11 5.56 9.03
CA HIS A 27 -0.52 5.95 10.28
C HIS A 27 -1.13 4.73 10.98
N TRP A 28 -1.42 4.87 12.28
CA TRP A 28 -2.09 3.83 13.06
C TRP A 28 -3.60 4.09 13.07
N ASP A 29 -4.42 3.09 12.69
CA ASP A 29 -5.88 3.23 12.61
C ASP A 29 -6.62 2.79 13.90
N GLY A 30 -5.88 2.37 14.92
CA GLY A 30 -6.42 1.80 16.16
C GLY A 30 -6.21 0.29 16.29
N THR A 31 -6.11 -0.45 15.17
CA THR A 31 -5.90 -1.92 15.18
C THR A 31 -4.69 -2.35 14.35
N HIS A 32 -4.42 -1.67 13.24
CA HIS A 32 -3.32 -1.97 12.32
C HIS A 32 -2.65 -0.67 11.84
N TYR A 33 -1.43 -0.80 11.32
CA TYR A 33 -0.82 0.31 10.56
C TYR A 33 -1.49 0.36 9.18
N ALA A 34 -2.08 1.50 8.84
CA ALA A 34 -2.63 1.80 7.53
C ALA A 34 -1.68 2.73 6.77
N ALA A 35 -1.66 2.60 5.44
CA ALA A 35 -0.86 3.43 4.56
C ALA A 35 -1.49 3.45 3.16
N ILE A 36 -1.06 4.39 2.33
CA ILE A 36 -1.38 4.41 0.90
C ILE A 36 -0.27 3.67 0.16
N CYS A 37 -0.62 2.78 -0.76
CA CYS A 37 0.38 2.14 -1.60
C CYS A 37 0.99 3.14 -2.57
N SER A 38 2.31 3.28 -2.59
CA SER A 38 3.03 4.20 -3.49
C SER A 38 2.89 3.82 -4.98
N LEU A 39 2.51 2.58 -5.27
CA LEU A 39 2.37 2.05 -6.63
C LEU A 39 0.95 2.16 -7.18
N CYS A 40 -0.04 1.60 -6.48
CA CYS A 40 -1.44 1.58 -6.93
C CYS A 40 -2.33 2.62 -6.26
N SER A 41 -1.81 3.39 -5.31
CA SER A 41 -2.55 4.42 -4.57
C SER A 41 -3.77 3.91 -3.80
N ARG A 42 -3.84 2.60 -3.53
CA ARG A 42 -4.89 1.98 -2.70
C ARG A 42 -4.50 2.00 -1.23
N THR A 43 -5.51 2.03 -0.37
CA THR A 43 -5.35 1.85 1.08
C THR A 43 -4.89 0.43 1.37
N ILE A 44 -3.77 0.32 2.08
CA ILE A 44 -3.18 -0.94 2.49
C ILE A 44 -2.98 -0.95 4.01
N ARG A 45 -3.05 -2.13 4.62
CA ARG A 45 -2.76 -2.34 6.04
C ARG A 45 -1.63 -3.32 6.23
N ARG A 46 -0.85 -3.09 7.28
CA ARG A 46 0.22 -3.99 7.69
C ARG A 46 -0.38 -5.23 8.35
N HIS A 47 -0.33 -6.35 7.65
CA HIS A 47 -0.80 -7.63 8.16
C HIS A 47 0.28 -8.36 8.96
N ALA A 48 1.56 -8.22 8.60
CA ALA A 48 2.68 -8.81 9.33
C ALA A 48 3.95 -7.94 9.20
N HIS A 49 5.06 -8.36 9.79
CA HIS A 49 6.33 -7.66 9.63
C HIS A 49 6.73 -7.60 8.15
N ARG A 50 6.80 -6.37 7.59
CA ARG A 50 7.06 -6.06 6.17
C ARG A 50 6.02 -6.60 5.16
N VAL A 51 4.86 -7.06 5.63
CA VAL A 51 3.77 -7.54 4.77
C VAL A 51 2.62 -6.54 4.83
N TRP A 52 2.34 -5.91 3.69
CA TRP A 52 1.25 -4.96 3.51
C TRP A 52 0.26 -5.50 2.50
N LYS A 53 -1.01 -5.47 2.86
CA LYS A 53 -2.10 -6.01 2.05
C LYS A 53 -3.14 -4.95 1.78
N GLU A 54 -3.82 -5.05 0.65
CA GLU A 54 -4.98 -4.23 0.36
C GLU A 54 -6.03 -4.39 1.47
N PHE A 55 -6.48 -3.26 2.01
CA PHE A 55 -7.61 -3.23 2.91
C PHE A 55 -8.78 -2.59 2.18
N PRO A 56 -9.73 -3.38 1.65
CA PRO A 56 -10.96 -2.83 1.12
C PRO A 56 -11.76 -2.25 2.29
N GLU A 57 -11.80 -0.93 2.36
CA GLU A 57 -12.69 -0.16 3.23
C GLU A 57 -14.15 -0.38 2.79
N GLY A 58 -14.75 -1.52 3.14
CA GLY A 58 -16.09 -1.84 2.64
C GLY A 58 -16.65 -3.23 2.91
N ARG A 59 -16.49 -3.81 4.10
CA ARG A 59 -17.44 -4.85 4.55
C ARG A 59 -17.68 -4.72 6.05
N ALA A 60 -18.83 -4.12 6.36
CA ALA A 60 -19.51 -4.24 7.65
C ALA A 60 -19.93 -5.71 7.90
#